data_AF-T0Y5Z7-F1
#
_entry.id   AF-T0Y5Z7-F1
#
_cell.length_a   1.000
_cell.length_b   1.000
_cell.length_c   1.000
_cell.angle_alpha   90.00
_cell.angle_beta   90.00
_cell.angle_gamma   90.00
#
_symmetry.space_group_name_H-M   'P 1'
#
loop_
_entity.id
_entity.type
_entity.pdbx_description
1 polymer ?
#
loop_
_entity_poly.entity_id
_entity_poly.type
_entity_poly.pdbx_seq_one_letter_code
_entity_poly.pdbx_strand_id
1 'polypeptide(L)'
;MSTKLLEMKEIIDKDYREFVSKNKKIIIEDVELELGGHKEVKMLQPDDFELETTTVWSFPSRGKWATHYLNAKYRGNWAPQ
;
A
#
# COMPACT_ATOMS: atom_id res chain seq x y z
N MET A 1 -4.56 -20.79 -27.15
CA MET A 1 -3.31 -20.60 -26.40
C MET A 1 -3.54 -21.18 -25.00
N SER A 2 -2.93 -22.32 -24.67
CA SER A 2 -3.10 -22.93 -23.35
C SER A 2 -2.44 -22.05 -22.29
N THR A 3 -3.21 -21.53 -21.34
CA THR A 3 -2.69 -20.78 -20.19
C THR A 3 -1.99 -21.77 -19.28
N LYS A 4 -0.66 -21.75 -19.27
CA LYS A 4 0.15 -22.50 -18.31
C LYS A 4 -0.10 -21.91 -16.91
N LEU A 5 -0.92 -22.59 -16.12
CA LEU A 5 -1.13 -22.25 -14.72
C LEU A 5 0.16 -22.55 -13.95
N LEU A 6 0.58 -21.60 -13.12
CA LEU A 6 1.64 -21.84 -12.15
C LEU A 6 1.06 -22.68 -11.01
N GLU A 7 1.79 -23.72 -10.61
CA GLU A 7 1.42 -24.50 -9.44
C GLU A 7 1.60 -23.63 -8.18
N MET A 8 0.67 -23.76 -7.24
CA MET A 8 0.79 -23.09 -5.95
C MET A 8 2.03 -23.63 -5.22
N LYS A 9 2.87 -22.72 -4.75
CA LYS A 9 4.07 -23.03 -3.98
C LYS A 9 3.99 -22.31 -2.65
N GLU A 10 4.32 -23.00 -1.57
CA GLU A 10 4.51 -22.37 -0.27
C GLU A 10 5.69 -21.38 -0.32
N ILE A 11 5.47 -20.20 0.22
CA ILE A 11 6.49 -19.15 0.33
C ILE A 11 6.80 -18.98 1.81
N ILE A 12 8.07 -19.15 2.18
CA ILE A 12 8.52 -18.99 3.56
C ILE A 12 9.25 -17.65 3.78
N ASP A 13 9.43 -17.26 5.04
CA ASP A 13 10.11 -16.00 5.42
C ASP A 13 11.50 -15.87 4.77
N LYS A 14 12.23 -16.98 4.61
CA LYS A 14 13.52 -17.00 3.90
C LYS A 14 13.40 -16.56 2.44
N ASP A 15 12.39 -17.07 1.73
CA ASP A 15 12.16 -16.70 0.32
C ASP A 15 11.83 -15.21 0.20
N TYR A 16 11.01 -14.69 1.13
CA TYR A 16 10.68 -13.27 1.19
C TYR A 16 11.93 -12.40 1.43
N ARG A 17 12.77 -12.75 2.42
CA ARG A 17 14.01 -12.01 2.71
C ARG A 17 14.96 -12.01 1.53
N GLU A 18 15.13 -13.16 0.88
CA GLU A 18 15.95 -13.25 -0.34
C GLU A 18 15.37 -12.37 -1.45
N PHE A 19 14.06 -12.37 -1.64
CA PHE A 19 13.39 -11.55 -2.63
C PHE A 19 13.61 -10.05 -2.39
N VAL A 20 13.41 -9.57 -1.16
CA VAL A 20 13.61 -8.16 -0.78
C VAL A 20 15.08 -7.74 -0.91
N SER A 21 16.02 -8.65 -0.64
CA SER A 21 17.45 -8.34 -0.79
C SER A 21 17.87 -8.14 -2.26
N LYS A 22 17.24 -8.87 -3.18
CA LYS A 22 17.55 -8.86 -4.62
C LYS A 22 16.75 -7.79 -5.37
N ASN A 23 15.54 -7.48 -4.92
CA ASN A 23 14.61 -6.60 -5.60
C ASN A 23 14.31 -5.37 -4.75
N LYS A 24 14.76 -4.19 -5.22
CA LYS A 24 14.45 -2.90 -4.58
C LYS A 24 13.09 -2.34 -4.97
N LYS A 25 12.50 -2.85 -6.04
CA LYS A 25 11.23 -2.36 -6.58
C LYS A 25 10.41 -3.52 -7.13
N ILE A 26 9.09 -3.39 -7.09
CA ILE A 26 8.13 -4.31 -7.69
C ILE A 26 7.09 -3.53 -8.48
N ILE A 27 6.52 -4.17 -9.48
CA ILE A 27 5.42 -3.62 -10.25
C ILE A 27 4.19 -4.46 -9.93
N ILE A 28 3.13 -3.83 -9.48
CA ILE A 28 1.82 -4.45 -9.31
C ILE A 28 0.86 -3.75 -10.25
N GLU A 29 0.33 -4.49 -11.23
CA GLU A 29 -0.42 -3.94 -12.35
C GLU A 29 0.42 -2.89 -13.11
N ASP A 30 0.03 -1.62 -13.03
CA ASP A 30 0.67 -0.46 -13.64
C ASP A 30 1.45 0.39 -12.62
N VAL A 31 1.53 -0.04 -11.36
CA VAL A 31 2.12 0.72 -10.25
C VAL A 31 3.49 0.17 -9.86
N GLU A 32 4.52 1.01 -9.96
CA GLU A 32 5.87 0.74 -9.42
C GLU A 32 5.96 1.13 -7.94
N LEU A 33 6.32 0.15 -7.10
CA LEU A 33 6.50 0.29 -5.65
C LEU A 33 7.95 0.01 -5.26
N GLU A 34 8.48 0.83 -4.36
CA GLU A 34 9.81 0.62 -3.79
C GLU A 34 9.69 -0.25 -2.52
N LEU A 35 10.54 -1.26 -2.43
CA LEU A 35 10.62 -2.18 -1.31
C LEU A 35 11.73 -1.78 -0.35
N GLY A 36 11.37 -1.71 0.93
CA GLY A 36 12.27 -1.32 2.00
C GLY A 36 12.54 0.19 2.03
N GLY A 37 13.56 0.56 2.80
CA GLY A 37 13.90 1.95 3.09
C GLY A 37 13.12 2.50 4.28
N HIS A 38 13.82 3.27 5.12
CA HIS A 38 13.18 4.01 6.19
C HIS A 38 12.49 5.23 5.58
N LYS A 39 11.17 5.30 5.69
CA LYS A 39 10.44 6.51 5.33
C LYS A 39 10.19 7.32 6.60
N GLU A 40 10.71 8.54 6.61
CA GLU A 40 10.50 9.45 7.72
C GLU A 40 9.03 9.87 7.79
N VAL A 41 8.40 9.58 8.93
CA VAL A 41 7.03 9.97 9.20
C VAL A 41 7.05 11.40 9.76
N LYS A 42 6.64 12.39 8.96
CA LYS A 42 6.60 13.81 9.38
C LYS A 42 5.38 14.14 10.23
N MET A 43 4.24 13.54 9.90
CA MET A 43 2.96 13.71 10.58
C MET A 43 2.24 12.37 10.62
N LEU A 44 1.60 12.07 11.75
CA LEU A 44 0.81 10.85 11.94
C LEU A 44 -0.63 11.02 11.45
N GLN A 45 -1.21 12.19 11.71
CA GLN A 45 -2.59 12.55 11.41
C GLN A 45 -2.66 13.97 10.81
N PRO A 46 -3.77 14.33 10.14
CA PRO A 46 -4.02 15.70 9.71
C PRO A 46 -4.14 16.66 10.90
N ASP A 47 -3.68 17.90 10.75
CA ASP A 47 -3.78 18.93 11.79
C ASP A 47 -5.23 19.36 12.05
N ASP A 48 -6.08 19.23 11.04
CA ASP A 48 -7.50 19.61 10.99
C ASP A 48 -8.44 18.40 11.19
N PHE A 49 -7.95 17.32 11.80
CA PHE A 49 -8.78 16.14 12.02
C PHE A 49 -9.89 16.41 13.04
N GLU A 50 -11.13 16.36 12.58
CA GLU A 50 -12.34 16.35 13.41
C GLU A 50 -13.00 14.98 13.34
N LEU A 51 -13.48 14.49 14.50
CA LEU A 51 -14.18 13.22 14.57
C LEU A 51 -15.56 13.36 13.93
N GLU A 52 -15.82 12.57 12.89
CA GLU A 52 -17.15 12.46 12.29
C GLU A 52 -18.15 11.91 13.31
N THR A 53 -19.18 12.70 13.63
CA THR A 53 -20.21 12.34 14.62
C THR A 53 -21.47 11.76 13.95
N THR A 54 -21.51 11.76 12.62
CA THR A 54 -22.64 11.26 11.84
C THR A 54 -22.32 9.93 11.18
N THR A 55 -23.37 9.14 10.89
CA THR A 55 -23.24 7.83 10.22
C THR A 55 -23.24 7.94 8.69
N VAL A 56 -23.22 9.16 8.14
CA VAL A 56 -23.16 9.37 6.70
C VAL A 56 -21.69 9.27 6.28
N TRP A 57 -21.37 8.17 5.62
CA TRP A 57 -20.04 7.94 5.05
C TRP A 57 -19.84 8.82 3.82
N SER A 58 -19.36 10.04 4.03
CA SER A 58 -18.88 10.90 2.95
C SER A 58 -17.35 10.93 2.99
N PHE A 59 -16.69 10.66 1.85
CA PHE A 59 -15.22 10.74 1.73
C PHE A 59 -14.78 11.85 0.76
N PRO A 60 -15.21 13.11 0.90
CA PRO A 60 -14.76 14.17 0.01
C PRO A 60 -13.25 14.44 0.16
N SER A 61 -12.69 14.27 1.35
CA SER A 61 -11.25 14.33 1.64
C SER A 61 -10.92 13.38 2.80
N ARG A 62 -9.94 12.49 2.62
CA ARG A 62 -9.52 11.52 3.66
C ARG A 62 -8.42 12.04 4.59
N GLY A 63 -7.97 13.28 4.40
CA GLY A 63 -6.86 13.85 5.16
C GLY A 63 -5.48 13.27 4.80
N LYS A 64 -4.43 13.95 5.27
CA LYS A 64 -3.01 13.65 4.99
C LYS A 64 -2.37 12.69 6.02
N TRP A 65 -2.96 11.51 6.21
CA TRP A 65 -2.43 10.50 7.14
C TRP A 65 -1.06 9.96 6.73
N ALA A 66 -0.28 9.50 7.73
CA ALA A 66 1.01 8.83 7.53
C ALA A 66 0.97 7.71 6.48
N THR A 67 -0.06 6.88 6.54
CA THR A 67 -0.26 5.75 5.63
C THR A 67 -0.53 6.18 4.19
N HIS A 68 -1.10 7.38 4.00
CA HIS A 68 -1.42 7.91 2.67
C HIS A 68 -0.15 8.45 1.99
N TYR A 69 0.60 9.38 2.55
CA TYR A 69 1.74 9.93 1.81
C TYR A 69 2.92 8.94 1.69
N LEU A 70 3.05 7.97 2.61
CA LEU A 70 4.13 6.98 2.57
C LEU A 70 3.86 5.83 1.60
N ASN A 71 2.61 5.47 1.33
CA ASN A 71 2.27 4.33 0.49
C ASN A 71 1.01 4.52 -0.38
N ALA A 72 0.70 5.75 -0.81
CA ALA A 72 -0.46 6.08 -1.66
C ALA A 72 -0.46 5.42 -3.05
N LYS A 73 0.65 4.84 -3.49
CA LYS A 73 0.79 4.32 -4.84
C LYS A 73 -0.01 3.03 -5.06
N TYR A 74 -0.13 2.18 -4.04
CA TYR A 74 -0.84 0.89 -4.18
C TYR A 74 -2.32 0.98 -3.79
N ARG A 75 -3.18 0.35 -4.60
CA ARG A 75 -4.66 0.46 -4.59
C ARG A 75 -5.39 0.04 -3.31
N GLY A 76 -4.71 -0.48 -2.28
CA GLY A 76 -5.33 -0.82 -0.99
C GLY A 76 -5.95 0.36 -0.22
N ASN A 77 -5.76 1.60 -0.70
CA ASN A 77 -6.34 2.83 -0.16
C ASN A 77 -7.45 3.45 -1.05
N TRP A 78 -7.89 2.80 -2.12
CA TRP A 78 -8.98 3.34 -2.95
C TRP A 78 -10.33 3.27 -2.21
N ALA A 79 -11.06 4.38 -2.17
CA ALA A 79 -12.48 4.35 -1.87
C ALA A 79 -13.21 3.68 -3.05
N PRO A 80 -14.28 2.89 -2.81
CA PRO A 80 -15.25 2.67 -3.86
C PRO A 80 -15.82 4.05 -4.22
N GLN A 81 -15.75 4.44 -5.49
CA GLN A 81 -16.65 5.46 -6.01
C GLN A 81 -18.06 4.87 -6.10
#